data_AF-A0AA41YAA7-F1
#
_entry.id   AF-A0AA41YAA7-F1
#
_cell.length_a   1.000
_cell.length_b   1.000
_cell.length_c   1.000
_cell.angle_alpha   90.00
_cell.angle_beta   90.00
_cell.angle_gamma   90.00
#
_symmetry.space_group_name_H-M   'P 1'
#
loop_
_entity.id
_entity.type
_entity.pdbx_description
1 polymer ?
#
loop_
_entity_poly.entity_id
_entity_poly.type
_entity_poly.pdbx_seq_one_letter_code
_entity_poly.pdbx_strand_id
1 'polypeptide(L)'
;MKKQILAIVFLMAAIVAGTNSAYAQTYKNTNTAVWAAPTCGGSEYSPTIGEEYNYTVQIENLNGYDGSGTYTWHVTQSTDLLAGAAVTPGTDFSWTGNTTDDVAIIWNPTSVGKVYYLVVEYSQEVSAAVSATCEINNIKVFPIVPINGFWLDINASLDGTTSPDPTATQLTGFEICAPDVYSATITTPAVPGNPLAAEVEYDFGVSTIWVIIHAEGYEGDFTGTLKISGVETNQLATIVTAGWSGTPDALGNGAYTATLTSETGGVDIPVQIQIAHKQHENITDQTIRVSIDGTYGASNEFNDLSDAGGSCTNEAADADWVDQTIAPRPEVTPVPPLQFVTPNPVLTD
;
A
#
# COMPACT_ATOMS: atom_id res chain seq x y z
N MET A 1 -37.56 26.43 44.00
CA MET A 1 -36.70 26.64 42.80
C MET A 1 -35.24 26.21 42.98
N LYS A 2 -34.87 25.40 44.01
CA LYS A 2 -33.48 24.89 44.19
C LYS A 2 -33.25 23.46 43.67
N LYS A 3 -34.30 22.72 43.33
CA LYS A 3 -34.20 21.31 42.87
C LYS A 3 -34.00 21.15 41.34
N GLN A 4 -34.20 22.22 40.56
CA GLN A 4 -34.06 22.19 39.10
C GLN A 4 -32.62 22.45 38.62
N ILE A 5 -31.79 23.14 39.40
CA ILE A 5 -30.38 23.42 39.03
C ILE A 5 -29.52 22.15 39.16
N LEU A 6 -29.80 21.28 40.13
CA LEU A 6 -29.02 20.05 40.34
C LEU A 6 -29.22 19.03 39.20
N ALA A 7 -30.41 18.98 38.59
CA ALA A 7 -30.71 18.09 37.47
C ALA A 7 -30.00 18.53 36.16
N ILE A 8 -29.79 19.83 35.96
CA ILE A 8 -29.10 20.36 34.76
C ILE A 8 -27.58 20.13 34.86
N VAL A 9 -26.99 20.25 36.07
CA VAL A 9 -25.56 19.98 36.28
C VAL A 9 -25.22 18.49 36.11
N PHE A 10 -26.09 17.57 36.56
CA PHE A 10 -25.89 16.14 36.32
C PHE A 10 -26.08 15.74 34.85
N LEU A 11 -26.97 16.41 34.12
CA LEU A 11 -27.18 16.15 32.69
C LEU A 11 -26.00 16.65 31.82
N MET A 12 -25.36 17.78 32.18
CA MET A 12 -24.14 18.23 31.49
C MET A 12 -22.93 17.33 31.78
N ALA A 13 -22.77 16.84 33.01
CA ALA A 13 -21.67 15.90 33.33
C ALA A 13 -21.84 14.55 32.61
N ALA A 14 -23.07 14.08 32.40
CA ALA A 14 -23.34 12.86 31.65
C ALA A 14 -23.14 13.01 30.13
N ILE A 15 -23.28 14.22 29.57
CA ILE A 15 -23.02 14.48 28.15
C ILE A 15 -21.51 14.55 27.88
N VAL A 16 -20.70 15.07 28.80
CA VAL A 16 -19.22 15.11 28.63
C VAL A 16 -18.57 13.75 28.90
N ALA A 17 -19.13 12.93 29.79
CA ALA A 17 -18.65 11.56 30.01
C ALA A 17 -19.13 10.54 28.95
N GLY A 18 -20.09 10.92 28.10
CA GLY A 18 -20.73 10.03 27.12
C GLY A 18 -20.14 10.05 25.70
N THR A 19 -19.21 10.95 25.40
CA THR A 19 -18.61 11.07 24.05
C THR A 19 -17.17 10.60 23.94
N ASN A 20 -16.55 10.08 25.01
CA ASN A 20 -15.31 9.30 24.90
C ASN A 20 -15.62 7.86 24.45
N SER A 21 -16.56 7.71 23.52
CA SER A 21 -16.61 6.49 22.72
C SER A 21 -15.34 6.53 21.88
N ALA A 22 -14.38 5.71 22.29
CA ALA A 22 -13.14 5.43 21.60
C ALA A 22 -13.31 5.67 20.09
N TYR A 23 -12.46 6.52 19.52
CA TYR A 23 -12.07 6.37 18.13
C TYR A 23 -11.29 5.05 18.07
N ALA A 24 -12.02 3.93 18.21
CA ALA A 24 -11.53 2.62 17.96
C ALA A 24 -11.11 2.65 16.50
N GLN A 25 -9.80 2.57 16.33
CA GLN A 25 -9.10 2.51 15.07
C GLN A 25 -9.86 1.58 14.13
N THR A 26 -10.30 2.12 13.01
CA THR A 26 -10.62 1.27 11.86
C THR A 26 -9.29 0.77 11.33
N TYR A 27 -8.77 -0.31 11.94
CA TYR A 27 -7.94 -1.25 11.20
C TYR A 27 -8.71 -1.63 9.93
N LYS A 28 -8.01 -1.92 8.82
CA LYS A 28 -8.58 -2.48 7.58
C LYS A 28 -9.12 -3.89 7.93
N ASN A 29 -10.22 -3.93 8.69
CA ASN A 29 -11.00 -5.04 9.23
C ASN A 29 -10.22 -6.12 10.06
N THR A 30 -10.87 -6.70 11.07
CA THR A 30 -10.33 -7.84 11.86
C THR A 30 -10.18 -9.15 11.08
N ASN A 31 -10.23 -9.13 9.75
CA ASN A 31 -10.05 -10.30 8.90
C ASN A 31 -8.55 -10.45 8.64
N THR A 32 -7.96 -11.55 9.07
CA THR A 32 -6.57 -11.92 8.75
C THR A 32 -6.37 -12.31 7.28
N ALA A 33 -7.29 -11.92 6.38
CA ALA A 33 -7.29 -12.21 4.95
C ALA A 33 -6.83 -11.01 4.10
N VAL A 34 -6.33 -9.92 4.70
CA VAL A 34 -6.13 -8.60 4.06
C VAL A 34 -4.70 -8.41 3.54
N TRP A 35 -4.14 -9.46 2.95
CA TRP A 35 -2.79 -9.47 2.33
C TRP A 35 -2.80 -10.37 1.11
N ALA A 36 -3.99 -10.63 0.57
CA ALA A 36 -4.16 -11.54 -0.54
C ALA A 36 -4.25 -10.68 -1.79
N ALA A 37 -3.28 -10.87 -2.68
CA ALA A 37 -3.36 -10.37 -4.04
C ALA A 37 -4.79 -10.56 -4.58
N PRO A 38 -5.40 -9.52 -5.18
CA PRO A 38 -6.71 -9.67 -5.76
C PRO A 38 -6.64 -10.77 -6.83
N THR A 39 -7.57 -11.71 -6.78
CA THR A 39 -7.62 -12.76 -7.80
C THR A 39 -8.23 -12.19 -9.08
N CYS A 40 -7.39 -11.78 -10.03
CA CYS A 40 -7.85 -11.21 -11.30
C CYS A 40 -8.45 -12.21 -12.28
N GLY A 41 -8.47 -13.49 -11.92
CA GLY A 41 -9.15 -14.53 -12.69
C GLY A 41 -8.67 -14.59 -14.14
N GLY A 42 -7.39 -14.32 -14.36
CA GLY A 42 -6.79 -14.32 -15.68
C GLY A 42 -7.03 -15.64 -16.42
N SER A 43 -7.11 -15.54 -17.75
CA SER A 43 -7.35 -16.68 -18.63
C SER A 43 -6.42 -16.63 -19.83
N GLU A 44 -6.37 -17.69 -20.63
CA GLU A 44 -5.56 -17.72 -21.84
C GLU A 44 -5.92 -16.58 -22.83
N TYR A 45 -7.16 -16.08 -22.82
CA TYR A 45 -7.61 -14.97 -23.68
C TYR A 45 -7.45 -13.59 -23.01
N SER A 46 -7.33 -13.55 -21.69
CA SER A 46 -7.12 -12.32 -20.91
C SER A 46 -6.15 -12.60 -19.76
N PRO A 47 -4.87 -12.84 -20.07
CA PRO A 47 -3.89 -13.27 -19.10
C PRO A 47 -3.49 -12.11 -18.19
N THR A 48 -3.35 -12.39 -16.90
CA THR A 48 -2.71 -11.46 -15.98
C THR A 48 -1.23 -11.34 -16.34
N ILE A 49 -0.70 -10.12 -16.35
CA ILE A 49 0.75 -9.90 -16.55
C ILE A 49 1.58 -10.59 -15.44
N GLY A 50 2.81 -10.98 -15.77
CA GLY A 50 3.71 -11.67 -14.83
C GLY A 50 3.40 -13.15 -14.60
N GLU A 51 2.20 -13.63 -14.92
CA GLU A 51 1.83 -15.04 -14.83
C GLU A 51 2.08 -15.81 -16.15
N GLU A 52 2.40 -17.11 -16.03
CA GLU A 52 2.61 -18.00 -17.18
C GLU A 52 1.29 -18.65 -17.62
N TYR A 53 0.98 -18.56 -18.92
CA TYR A 53 -0.19 -19.18 -19.54
C TYR A 53 0.23 -20.17 -20.62
N ASN A 54 -0.32 -21.39 -20.54
CA ASN A 54 -0.08 -22.45 -21.51
C ASN A 54 -1.14 -22.43 -22.62
N TYR A 55 -0.68 -22.37 -23.87
CA TYR A 55 -1.52 -22.45 -25.06
C TYR A 55 -1.22 -23.77 -25.77
N THR A 56 -2.24 -24.58 -25.99
CA THR A 56 -2.07 -25.89 -26.61
C THR A 56 -3.06 -26.05 -27.76
N VAL A 57 -2.63 -26.70 -28.83
CA VAL A 57 -3.50 -27.16 -29.92
C VAL A 57 -3.46 -28.68 -30.01
N GLN A 58 -4.56 -29.27 -30.45
CA GLN A 58 -4.65 -30.70 -30.66
C GLN A 58 -5.03 -30.99 -32.11
N ILE A 59 -4.31 -31.92 -32.74
CA ILE A 59 -4.65 -32.45 -34.06
C ILE A 59 -5.39 -33.78 -33.86
N GLU A 60 -6.63 -33.85 -34.34
CA GLU A 60 -7.38 -35.09 -34.31
C GLU A 60 -6.74 -36.13 -35.24
N ASN A 61 -6.65 -37.38 -34.77
CA ASN A 61 -6.10 -38.46 -35.59
C ASN A 61 -7.12 -38.87 -36.67
N LEU A 62 -6.95 -38.33 -37.88
CA LEU A 62 -7.87 -38.52 -38.98
C LEU A 62 -7.10 -38.61 -40.30
N ASN A 63 -7.44 -39.58 -41.17
CA ASN A 63 -6.88 -39.71 -42.52
C ASN A 63 -5.33 -39.74 -42.60
N GLY A 64 -4.66 -40.24 -41.56
CA GLY A 64 -3.21 -40.32 -41.49
C GLY A 64 -2.50 -39.09 -40.93
N TYR A 65 -3.25 -38.04 -40.56
CA TYR A 65 -2.75 -36.95 -39.73
C TYR A 65 -2.81 -37.38 -38.27
N ASP A 66 -1.72 -37.20 -37.53
CA ASP A 66 -1.59 -37.68 -36.14
C ASP A 66 -0.96 -36.63 -35.20
N GLY A 67 -0.74 -35.40 -35.69
CA GLY A 67 -0.14 -34.33 -34.93
C GLY A 67 1.39 -34.37 -34.87
N SER A 68 2.07 -35.32 -35.52
CA SER A 68 3.54 -35.37 -35.62
C SER A 68 4.15 -34.35 -36.61
N GLY A 69 3.37 -33.36 -37.01
CA GLY A 69 3.78 -32.31 -37.95
C GLY A 69 4.69 -31.25 -37.32
N THR A 70 4.96 -30.20 -38.08
CA THR A 70 5.70 -29.02 -37.62
C THR A 70 4.73 -27.96 -37.12
N TYR A 71 5.02 -27.37 -35.96
CA TYR A 71 4.29 -26.26 -35.38
C TYR A 71 5.16 -25.01 -35.43
N THR A 72 4.64 -23.93 -36.01
CA THR A 72 5.29 -22.63 -36.02
C THR A 72 4.40 -21.65 -35.28
N TRP A 73 4.85 -21.22 -34.10
CA TRP A 73 4.17 -20.22 -33.30
C TRP A 73 4.71 -18.82 -33.59
N HIS A 74 3.84 -17.83 -33.59
CA HIS A 74 4.20 -16.42 -33.54
C HIS A 74 3.10 -15.57 -32.90
N VAL A 75 3.49 -14.44 -32.32
CA VAL A 75 2.57 -13.43 -31.81
C VAL A 75 2.56 -12.26 -32.80
N THR A 76 1.39 -11.73 -33.14
CA THR A 76 1.27 -10.51 -33.95
C THR A 76 0.18 -9.58 -33.43
N GLN A 77 0.25 -8.28 -33.75
CA GLN A 77 -0.84 -7.32 -33.58
C GLN A 77 -1.54 -7.02 -34.92
N SER A 78 -1.04 -7.58 -36.03
CA SER A 78 -1.59 -7.40 -37.37
C SER A 78 -2.91 -8.16 -37.52
N THR A 79 -3.82 -7.61 -38.31
CA THR A 79 -5.03 -8.34 -38.74
C THR A 79 -4.74 -9.29 -39.92
N ASP A 80 -3.64 -9.07 -40.63
CA ASP A 80 -3.07 -10.05 -41.55
C ASP A 80 -2.13 -10.97 -40.75
N LEU A 81 -2.62 -12.18 -40.47
CA LEU A 81 -1.98 -13.13 -39.55
C LEU A 81 -0.80 -13.88 -40.18
N LEU A 82 -0.69 -13.89 -41.52
CA LEU A 82 0.33 -14.63 -42.26
C LEU A 82 1.42 -13.70 -42.83
N ALA A 83 1.06 -12.48 -43.25
CA ALA A 83 2.01 -11.50 -43.78
C ALA A 83 2.36 -10.40 -42.77
N GLY A 84 1.67 -10.35 -41.63
CA GLY A 84 1.96 -9.41 -40.55
C GLY A 84 3.33 -9.63 -39.92
N ALA A 85 3.95 -8.55 -39.46
CA ALA A 85 5.17 -8.67 -38.68
C ALA A 85 4.88 -9.39 -37.35
N ALA A 86 5.70 -10.39 -37.04
CA ALA A 86 5.70 -11.00 -35.71
C ALA A 86 6.23 -9.97 -34.69
N VAL A 87 5.59 -9.92 -33.53
CA VAL A 87 6.11 -9.21 -32.36
C VAL A 87 7.28 -10.03 -31.83
N THR A 88 8.45 -9.41 -31.76
CA THR A 88 9.64 -10.05 -31.21
C THR A 88 9.47 -10.27 -29.71
N PRO A 89 9.71 -11.48 -29.19
CA PRO A 89 9.75 -11.72 -27.74
C PRO A 89 10.76 -10.79 -27.06
N GLY A 90 10.44 -10.35 -25.84
CA GLY A 90 11.29 -9.52 -24.99
C GLY A 90 10.53 -8.34 -24.40
N THR A 91 10.01 -7.44 -25.24
CA THR A 91 9.36 -6.22 -24.74
C THR A 91 7.97 -6.50 -24.19
N ASP A 92 7.08 -7.08 -24.99
CA ASP A 92 5.66 -7.24 -24.63
C ASP A 92 5.36 -8.61 -23.99
N PHE A 93 6.18 -9.62 -24.26
CA PHE A 93 6.02 -10.96 -23.71
C PHE A 93 7.34 -11.73 -23.75
N SER A 94 7.42 -12.80 -22.97
CA SER A 94 8.42 -13.85 -23.10
C SER A 94 7.72 -15.21 -23.24
N TRP A 95 8.38 -16.20 -23.81
CA TRP A 95 7.79 -17.53 -23.97
C TRP A 95 8.81 -18.65 -23.90
N THR A 96 8.33 -19.87 -23.65
CA THR A 96 9.11 -21.11 -23.72
C THR A 96 8.34 -22.18 -24.51
N GLY A 97 9.06 -23.15 -25.08
CA GLY A 97 8.42 -24.32 -25.74
C GLY A 97 7.88 -24.13 -27.15
N ASN A 98 8.24 -23.07 -27.88
CA ASN A 98 7.62 -22.68 -29.16
C ASN A 98 7.82 -23.61 -30.39
N THR A 99 8.20 -24.88 -30.19
CA THR A 99 8.46 -25.85 -31.28
C THR A 99 7.54 -27.08 -31.25
N THR A 100 6.64 -27.16 -30.27
CA THR A 100 5.72 -28.28 -30.06
C THR A 100 4.27 -27.82 -30.26
N ASP A 101 3.32 -28.70 -29.97
CA ASP A 101 1.88 -28.43 -29.99
C ASP A 101 1.41 -27.52 -28.82
N ASP A 102 2.34 -27.15 -27.94
CA ASP A 102 2.16 -26.22 -26.84
C ASP A 102 3.18 -25.06 -26.85
N VAL A 103 2.80 -23.94 -26.24
CA VAL A 103 3.69 -22.82 -25.93
C VAL A 103 3.27 -22.18 -24.61
N ALA A 104 4.24 -21.85 -23.77
CA ALA A 104 4.01 -21.14 -22.51
C ALA A 104 4.43 -19.67 -22.66
N ILE A 105 3.55 -18.73 -22.32
CA ILE A 105 3.79 -17.28 -22.49
C ILE A 105 3.61 -16.56 -21.16
N ILE A 106 4.56 -15.68 -20.82
CA ILE A 106 4.45 -14.69 -19.75
C ILE A 106 4.33 -13.31 -20.39
N TRP A 107 3.27 -12.57 -20.06
CA TRP A 107 3.00 -11.24 -20.60
C TRP A 107 3.62 -10.15 -19.74
N ASN A 108 4.26 -9.17 -20.38
CA ASN A 108 4.87 -8.03 -19.71
C ASN A 108 3.89 -6.85 -19.68
N PRO A 109 4.04 -5.85 -18.81
CA PRO A 109 3.02 -4.79 -18.66
C PRO A 109 2.89 -3.86 -19.84
N THR A 110 3.93 -3.73 -20.65
CA THR A 110 3.86 -3.02 -21.93
C THR A 110 2.80 -3.63 -22.86
N SER A 111 2.33 -4.85 -22.59
CA SER A 111 1.26 -5.52 -23.32
C SER A 111 -0.16 -5.14 -22.88
N VAL A 112 -0.34 -4.55 -21.70
CA VAL A 112 -1.67 -4.23 -21.16
C VAL A 112 -2.38 -3.23 -22.07
N GLY A 113 -3.65 -3.50 -22.36
CA GLY A 113 -4.50 -2.67 -23.22
C GLY A 113 -4.24 -2.81 -24.73
N LYS A 114 -3.32 -3.70 -25.14
CA LYS A 114 -3.12 -4.07 -26.55
C LYS A 114 -3.83 -5.39 -26.87
N VAL A 115 -4.15 -5.57 -28.14
CA VAL A 115 -4.72 -6.83 -28.67
C VAL A 115 -3.63 -7.57 -29.43
N TYR A 116 -3.39 -8.82 -29.06
CA TYR A 116 -2.47 -9.73 -29.71
C TYR A 116 -3.22 -10.90 -30.33
N TYR A 117 -2.60 -11.51 -31.33
CA TYR A 117 -3.00 -12.77 -31.92
C TYR A 117 -1.83 -13.72 -31.77
N LEU A 118 -1.99 -14.76 -30.94
CA LEU A 118 -1.08 -15.90 -30.94
C LEU A 118 -1.54 -16.85 -32.05
N VAL A 119 -0.67 -17.02 -33.03
CA VAL A 119 -0.93 -17.83 -34.21
C VAL A 119 -0.07 -19.09 -34.12
N VAL A 120 -0.67 -20.22 -34.46
CA VAL A 120 0.07 -21.46 -34.74
C VAL A 120 -0.25 -21.93 -36.15
N GLU A 121 0.80 -22.08 -36.94
CA GLU A 121 0.76 -22.71 -38.24
C GLU A 121 1.25 -24.16 -38.10
N TYR A 122 0.45 -25.09 -38.59
CA TYR A 122 0.71 -26.52 -38.52
C TYR A 122 0.84 -27.10 -39.93
N SER A 123 1.93 -27.83 -40.19
CA SER A 123 2.10 -28.59 -41.43
C SER A 123 2.46 -30.05 -41.17
N GLN A 124 1.84 -30.96 -41.93
CA GLN A 124 2.20 -32.38 -41.92
C GLN A 124 2.09 -32.95 -43.34
N GLU A 125 3.10 -33.73 -43.73
CA GLU A 125 3.03 -34.60 -44.89
C GLU A 125 2.53 -35.99 -44.48
N VAL A 126 1.53 -36.52 -45.20
CA VAL A 126 1.08 -37.90 -45.00
C VAL A 126 1.55 -38.75 -46.17
N SER A 127 2.36 -39.77 -45.90
CA SER A 127 2.96 -40.62 -46.95
C SER A 127 2.38 -42.05 -47.06
N ALA A 128 1.50 -42.48 -46.14
CA ALA A 128 1.33 -43.92 -45.91
C ALA A 128 0.04 -44.61 -46.40
N ALA A 129 -0.97 -43.90 -46.95
CA ALA A 129 -2.26 -44.57 -47.27
C ALA A 129 -2.92 -44.19 -48.61
N VAL A 130 -2.48 -43.13 -49.28
CA VAL A 130 -3.05 -42.66 -50.55
C VAL A 130 -1.89 -42.44 -51.49
N SER A 131 -2.01 -42.84 -52.75
CA SER A 131 -0.92 -42.88 -53.75
C SER A 131 -0.37 -41.50 -54.18
N ALA A 132 -0.58 -40.45 -53.37
CA ALA A 132 -0.06 -39.11 -53.55
C ALA A 132 0.34 -38.55 -52.18
N THR A 133 1.55 -37.98 -52.09
CA THR A 133 1.96 -37.13 -50.97
C THR A 133 1.11 -35.86 -50.99
N CYS A 134 0.34 -35.65 -49.93
CA CYS A 134 -0.40 -34.42 -49.71
C CYS A 134 0.18 -33.73 -48.48
N GLU A 135 0.73 -32.54 -48.67
CA GLU A 135 1.06 -31.61 -47.58
C GLU A 135 -0.18 -30.75 -47.31
N ILE A 136 -0.58 -30.66 -46.04
CA ILE A 136 -1.58 -29.69 -45.60
C ILE A 136 -0.92 -28.65 -44.72
N ASN A 137 -1.46 -27.43 -44.78
CA ASN A 137 -1.20 -26.38 -43.80
C ASN A 137 -2.53 -26.00 -43.15
N ASN A 138 -2.55 -25.88 -41.83
CA ASN A 138 -3.68 -25.37 -41.06
C ASN A 138 -3.23 -24.30 -40.07
N ILE A 139 -4.12 -23.36 -39.76
CA ILE A 139 -3.83 -22.24 -38.86
C ILE A 139 -4.86 -22.18 -37.74
N LYS A 140 -4.38 -21.96 -36.52
CA LYS A 140 -5.22 -21.62 -35.36
C LYS A 140 -4.73 -20.34 -34.72
N VAL A 141 -5.66 -19.59 -34.14
CA VAL A 141 -5.42 -18.25 -33.63
C VAL A 141 -6.12 -18.09 -32.28
N PHE A 142 -5.40 -17.55 -31.30
CA PHE A 142 -5.92 -17.12 -30.02
C PHE A 142 -5.88 -15.59 -29.96
N PRO A 143 -7.03 -14.90 -29.85
CA PRO A 143 -7.05 -13.47 -29.56
C PRO A 143 -6.75 -13.26 -28.08
N ILE A 144 -5.75 -12.44 -27.76
CA ILE A 144 -5.24 -12.27 -26.40
C ILE A 144 -5.23 -10.78 -26.05
N VAL A 145 -5.78 -10.44 -24.88
CA VAL A 145 -5.78 -9.08 -24.34
C VAL A 145 -5.24 -9.14 -22.90
N PRO A 146 -3.93 -8.95 -22.68
CA PRO A 146 -3.36 -8.99 -21.35
C PRO A 146 -3.96 -7.91 -20.44
N ILE A 147 -4.18 -8.28 -19.19
CA ILE A 147 -4.80 -7.42 -18.17
C ILE A 147 -3.80 -7.06 -17.08
N ASN A 148 -4.03 -5.91 -16.44
CA ASN A 148 -3.28 -5.50 -15.27
C ASN A 148 -3.46 -6.50 -14.13
N GLY A 149 -2.38 -6.80 -13.40
CA GLY A 149 -2.39 -7.58 -12.16
C GLY A 149 -1.73 -6.86 -10.98
N PHE A 150 -1.20 -5.66 -11.19
CA PHE A 150 -0.49 -4.89 -10.17
C PHE A 150 -1.44 -4.44 -9.06
N TRP A 151 -1.05 -4.65 -7.82
CA TRP A 151 -1.76 -4.19 -6.63
C TRP A 151 -0.76 -3.75 -5.56
N LEU A 152 -1.25 -2.89 -4.67
CA LEU A 152 -0.52 -2.44 -3.50
C LEU A 152 -1.36 -2.67 -2.24
N ASP A 153 -0.69 -2.64 -1.09
CA ASP A 153 -1.33 -2.45 0.20
C ASP A 153 -0.32 -1.80 1.17
N ILE A 154 -0.80 -1.30 2.32
CA ILE A 154 0.05 -0.67 3.33
C ILE A 154 -0.33 -1.09 4.74
N ASN A 155 0.69 -1.41 5.53
CA ASN A 155 0.54 -1.79 6.92
C ASN A 155 1.37 -0.91 7.85
N ALA A 156 0.89 -0.71 9.07
CA ALA A 156 1.74 -0.17 10.13
C ALA A 156 2.77 -1.23 10.54
N SER A 157 3.96 -0.78 10.95
CA SER A 157 4.98 -1.62 11.56
C SER A 157 5.49 -0.95 12.84
N LEU A 158 5.99 -1.75 13.78
CA LEU A 158 6.58 -1.24 15.01
C LEU A 158 8.04 -0.80 14.82
N ASP A 159 8.75 -1.44 13.89
CA ASP A 159 10.21 -1.31 13.75
C ASP A 159 10.71 -1.34 12.30
N GLY A 160 9.80 -1.39 11.32
CA GLY A 160 10.15 -1.47 9.91
C GLY A 160 10.59 -2.87 9.47
N THR A 161 10.47 -3.88 10.31
CA THR A 161 10.71 -5.28 9.92
C THR A 161 9.42 -5.93 9.40
N THR A 162 9.61 -6.89 8.49
CA THR A 162 8.54 -7.71 7.86
C THR A 162 8.21 -8.98 8.69
N SER A 163 8.69 -9.03 9.94
CA SER A 163 8.45 -10.13 10.89
C SER A 163 6.93 -10.28 11.12
N PRO A 164 6.37 -11.50 11.33
CA PRO A 164 4.93 -11.74 11.24
C PRO A 164 4.17 -10.70 12.03
N ASP A 165 3.45 -9.90 11.26
CA ASP A 165 2.80 -8.68 11.69
C ASP A 165 1.88 -8.98 12.89
N PRO A 166 1.68 -8.01 13.79
CA PRO A 166 0.79 -8.21 14.91
C PRO A 166 -0.58 -8.63 14.37
N THR A 167 -0.94 -9.89 14.63
CA THR A 167 -2.23 -10.46 14.28
C THR A 167 -3.36 -9.46 14.54
N ALA A 168 -4.32 -9.34 13.62
CA ALA A 168 -5.47 -8.41 13.62
C ALA A 168 -6.31 -8.37 14.93
N THR A 169 -5.99 -9.21 15.90
CA THR A 169 -6.45 -9.14 17.30
C THR A 169 -5.80 -8.04 18.14
N GLN A 170 -4.73 -7.39 17.69
CA GLN A 170 -4.16 -6.20 18.34
C GLN A 170 -4.98 -4.94 17.97
N LEU A 171 -6.26 -4.93 18.34
CA LEU A 171 -7.22 -3.85 18.11
C LEU A 171 -6.89 -2.52 18.83
N THR A 172 -5.83 -2.49 19.63
CA THR A 172 -5.22 -1.29 20.21
C THR A 172 -4.00 -0.83 19.38
N GLY A 173 -4.03 -1.13 18.07
CA GLY A 173 -2.89 -1.28 17.18
C GLY A 173 -2.09 0.00 16.95
N PHE A 174 -0.76 -0.11 17.05
CA PHE A 174 0.19 0.95 16.72
C PHE A 174 -0.06 2.30 17.44
N GLU A 175 -0.38 2.20 18.72
CA GLU A 175 -0.23 3.31 19.65
C GLU A 175 1.27 3.52 19.93
N ILE A 176 1.77 4.70 19.56
CA ILE A 176 3.14 5.14 19.83
C ILE A 176 3.09 6.10 21.00
N CYS A 177 3.93 5.87 22.01
CA CYS A 177 4.05 6.82 23.12
C CYS A 177 4.49 8.19 22.60
N ALA A 178 3.94 9.27 23.16
CA ALA A 178 4.57 10.57 23.04
C ALA A 178 6.05 10.45 23.48
N PRO A 179 7.01 11.00 22.72
CA PRO A 179 8.45 10.92 23.00
C PRO A 179 8.79 11.57 24.34
N ASP A 180 10.02 11.51 24.82
CA ASP A 180 10.41 12.30 25.99
C ASP A 180 10.50 13.81 25.68
N VAL A 181 10.41 14.66 26.71
CA VAL A 181 10.73 16.09 26.54
C VAL A 181 12.23 16.19 26.23
N TYR A 182 12.55 16.64 25.03
CA TYR A 182 13.93 16.78 24.55
C TYR A 182 14.66 17.95 25.22
N SER A 183 13.98 19.10 25.34
CA SER A 183 14.53 20.25 26.05
C SER A 183 13.44 21.13 26.68
N ALA A 184 13.82 21.90 27.70
CA ALA A 184 12.95 22.91 28.33
C ALA A 184 13.82 24.09 28.76
N THR A 185 13.54 25.28 28.24
CA THR A 185 14.33 26.49 28.49
C THR A 185 13.42 27.62 28.98
N ILE A 186 13.77 28.26 30.10
CA ILE A 186 13.10 29.48 30.54
C ILE A 186 13.49 30.60 29.58
N THR A 187 12.54 31.07 28.77
CA THR A 187 12.74 32.15 27.80
C THR A 187 12.47 33.52 28.42
N THR A 188 11.54 33.58 29.37
CA THR A 188 11.23 34.76 30.16
C THR A 188 11.35 34.41 31.65
N PRO A 189 12.32 34.98 32.40
CA PRO A 189 12.46 34.69 33.83
C PRO A 189 11.34 35.29 34.68
N ALA A 190 11.00 34.62 35.78
CA ALA A 190 10.15 35.19 36.82
C ALA A 190 10.76 36.49 37.38
N VAL A 191 9.91 37.49 37.61
CA VAL A 191 10.33 38.75 38.24
C VAL A 191 9.82 38.85 39.68
N PRO A 192 10.57 39.50 40.60
CA PRO A 192 10.08 39.76 41.94
C PRO A 192 8.71 40.47 41.92
N GLY A 193 7.72 39.93 42.63
CA GLY A 193 6.35 40.46 42.66
C GLY A 193 5.44 39.95 41.55
N ASN A 194 5.95 39.24 40.55
CA ASN A 194 5.13 38.52 39.56
C ASN A 194 5.82 37.21 39.12
N PRO A 195 5.81 36.16 39.97
CA PRO A 195 6.43 34.88 39.64
C PRO A 195 5.71 34.12 38.51
N LEU A 196 4.48 34.52 38.16
CA LEU A 196 3.69 33.90 37.08
C LEU A 196 4.05 34.45 35.69
N ALA A 197 4.95 35.43 35.59
CA ALA A 197 5.44 35.95 34.32
C ALA A 197 6.51 35.06 33.66
N ALA A 198 6.91 33.97 34.31
CA ALA A 198 7.89 33.07 33.73
C ALA A 198 7.30 32.31 32.55
N GLU A 199 8.06 32.21 31.46
CA GLU A 199 7.70 31.44 30.27
C GLU A 199 8.75 30.36 30.04
N VAL A 200 8.30 29.18 29.63
CA VAL A 200 9.16 28.04 29.30
C VAL A 200 8.86 27.64 27.87
N GLU A 201 9.91 27.55 27.06
CA GLU A 201 9.85 26.94 25.73
C GLU A 201 10.25 25.47 25.86
N TYR A 202 9.39 24.59 25.39
CA TYR A 202 9.60 23.14 25.37
C TYR A 202 9.92 22.66 23.96
N ASP A 203 10.79 21.66 23.87
CA ASP A 203 10.93 20.79 22.71
C ASP A 203 10.52 19.38 23.12
N PHE A 204 9.46 18.87 22.52
CA PHE A 204 8.88 17.57 22.79
C PHE A 204 9.49 16.46 21.95
N GLY A 205 10.65 16.63 21.32
CA GLY A 205 11.40 15.53 20.71
C GLY A 205 10.78 14.98 19.43
N VAL A 206 11.01 13.70 19.14
CA VAL A 206 10.66 13.07 17.85
C VAL A 206 9.97 11.73 18.06
N SER A 207 8.80 11.54 17.43
CA SER A 207 8.19 10.21 17.25
C SER A 207 8.68 9.59 15.95
N THR A 208 8.86 8.27 15.95
CA THR A 208 9.12 7.50 14.72
C THR A 208 7.91 6.61 14.44
N ILE A 209 7.45 6.66 13.20
CA ILE A 209 6.36 5.89 12.63
C ILE A 209 6.97 5.00 11.54
N TRP A 210 6.61 3.72 11.53
CA TRP A 210 7.00 2.79 10.47
C TRP A 210 5.76 2.27 9.75
N VAL A 211 5.84 2.21 8.43
CA VAL A 211 4.86 1.53 7.59
C VAL A 211 5.57 0.60 6.63
N ILE A 212 4.92 -0.47 6.19
CA ILE A 212 5.40 -1.38 5.15
C ILE A 212 4.42 -1.28 3.99
N ILE A 213 4.93 -1.03 2.79
CA ILE A 213 4.14 -1.10 1.55
C ILE A 213 4.37 -2.49 0.97
N HIS A 214 3.29 -3.16 0.59
CA HIS A 214 3.30 -4.43 -0.14
C HIS A 214 3.03 -4.15 -1.61
N ALA A 215 3.81 -4.74 -2.50
CA ALA A 215 3.63 -4.60 -3.94
C ALA A 215 3.82 -5.94 -4.63
N GLU A 216 2.87 -6.35 -5.46
CA GLU A 216 2.93 -7.63 -6.20
C GLU A 216 2.12 -7.54 -7.52
N GLY A 217 2.18 -8.61 -8.32
CA GLY A 217 1.37 -8.79 -9.53
C GLY A 217 2.02 -8.20 -10.78
N TYR A 218 3.26 -7.72 -10.64
CA TYR A 218 4.07 -7.15 -11.70
C TYR A 218 5.57 -7.14 -11.31
N GLU A 219 6.48 -7.43 -12.25
CA GLU A 219 7.93 -7.21 -12.11
C GLU A 219 8.42 -5.94 -12.83
N GLY A 220 8.75 -4.90 -12.06
CA GLY A 220 9.42 -3.69 -12.55
C GLY A 220 9.08 -2.43 -11.77
N ASP A 221 9.40 -1.28 -12.35
CA ASP A 221 9.30 0.00 -11.63
C ASP A 221 7.87 0.59 -11.70
N PHE A 222 7.41 1.10 -10.57
CA PHE A 222 6.17 1.87 -10.43
C PHE A 222 6.44 3.19 -9.67
N THR A 223 5.54 4.15 -9.84
CA THR A 223 5.51 5.39 -9.07
C THR A 223 4.61 5.20 -7.87
N GLY A 224 5.19 5.10 -6.68
CA GLY A 224 4.44 5.11 -5.42
C GLY A 224 4.18 6.55 -4.98
N THR A 225 2.96 6.84 -4.55
CA THR A 225 2.55 8.12 -3.97
C THR A 225 2.09 7.92 -2.53
N LEU A 226 2.93 8.30 -1.57
CA LEU A 226 2.62 8.24 -0.16
C LEU A 226 2.10 9.59 0.31
N LYS A 227 1.00 9.60 1.05
CA LYS A 227 0.43 10.83 1.59
C LYS A 227 0.32 10.78 3.11
N ILE A 228 0.83 11.83 3.75
CA ILE A 228 0.81 12.00 5.20
C ILE A 228 -0.25 13.02 5.58
N SER A 229 -1.04 12.72 6.60
CA SER A 229 -1.96 13.68 7.22
C SER A 229 -2.08 13.49 8.74
N GLY A 230 -2.61 14.50 9.42
CA GLY A 230 -2.77 14.48 10.88
C GLY A 230 -1.65 15.19 11.64
N VAL A 231 -0.68 15.78 10.96
CA VAL A 231 0.40 16.57 11.58
C VAL A 231 -0.11 17.97 11.89
N GLU A 232 0.06 18.40 13.14
CA GLU A 232 -0.50 19.64 13.67
C GLU A 232 0.51 20.79 13.76
N THR A 233 0.01 21.97 14.14
CA THR A 233 0.85 23.16 14.31
C THR A 233 1.95 22.89 15.34
N ASN A 234 3.14 23.44 15.09
CA ASN A 234 4.37 23.21 15.84
C ASN A 234 4.96 21.81 15.69
N GLN A 235 4.47 20.97 14.78
CA GLN A 235 5.14 19.72 14.41
C GLN A 235 5.85 19.84 13.05
N LEU A 236 6.55 18.78 12.65
CA LEU A 236 7.07 18.59 11.30
C LEU A 236 7.23 17.10 11.01
N ALA A 237 6.54 16.59 9.99
CA ALA A 237 6.77 15.26 9.44
C ALA A 237 7.89 15.26 8.41
N THR A 238 8.71 14.21 8.40
CA THR A 238 9.75 13.98 7.40
C THR A 238 9.86 12.49 7.11
N ILE A 239 9.86 12.11 5.84
CA ILE A 239 10.17 10.75 5.41
C ILE A 239 11.70 10.58 5.45
N VAL A 240 12.17 9.64 6.25
CA VAL A 240 13.60 9.38 6.44
C VAL A 240 14.11 8.34 5.42
N THR A 241 13.22 7.46 4.94
CA THR A 241 13.52 6.52 3.86
C THR A 241 13.88 7.30 2.59
N ALA A 242 15.04 7.00 2.01
CA ALA A 242 15.53 7.65 0.80
C ALA A 242 14.62 7.38 -0.41
N GLY A 243 14.63 8.30 -1.38
CA GLY A 243 13.91 8.15 -2.65
C GLY A 243 12.55 8.86 -2.70
N TRP A 244 11.96 9.17 -1.54
CA TRP A 244 10.72 9.94 -1.45
C TRP A 244 10.98 11.44 -1.61
N SER A 245 10.19 12.10 -2.45
CA SER A 245 10.24 13.54 -2.67
C SER A 245 8.87 14.11 -2.94
N GLY A 246 8.62 15.38 -2.61
CA GLY A 246 7.31 15.98 -2.80
C GLY A 246 7.27 17.45 -2.41
N THR A 247 6.09 18.05 -2.49
CA THR A 247 5.82 19.41 -2.01
C THR A 247 4.74 19.37 -0.93
N PRO A 248 5.04 18.79 0.25
CA PRO A 248 4.11 18.85 1.37
C PRO A 248 3.93 20.29 1.87
N ASP A 249 2.94 20.51 2.72
CA ASP A 249 2.81 21.76 3.46
C ASP A 249 3.99 21.98 4.44
N ALA A 250 4.00 23.13 5.11
CA ALA A 250 5.07 23.49 6.04
C ALA A 250 5.20 22.56 7.27
N LEU A 251 4.18 21.72 7.52
CA LEU A 251 4.14 20.74 8.60
C LEU A 251 4.52 19.33 8.11
N GLY A 252 4.65 19.12 6.79
CA GLY A 252 4.90 17.81 6.22
C GLY A 252 3.62 17.02 5.90
N ASN A 253 2.43 17.63 5.94
CA ASN A 253 1.23 16.99 5.40
C ASN A 253 1.21 17.15 3.88
N GLY A 254 0.86 16.08 3.17
CA GLY A 254 0.77 16.09 1.71
C GLY A 254 1.37 14.84 1.08
N ALA A 255 1.49 14.90 -0.24
CA ALA A 255 1.95 13.77 -1.06
C ALA A 255 3.47 13.81 -1.30
N TYR A 256 4.04 12.62 -1.29
CA TYR A 256 5.43 12.32 -1.60
C TYR A 256 5.43 11.19 -2.64
N THR A 257 6.29 11.30 -3.64
CA THR A 257 6.43 10.31 -4.71
C THR A 257 7.80 9.68 -4.68
N ALA A 258 7.88 8.38 -4.99
CA ALA A 258 9.10 7.63 -5.20
C ALA A 258 8.95 6.67 -6.37
N THR A 259 10.04 6.40 -7.08
CA THR A 259 10.12 5.23 -7.98
C THR A 259 10.48 4.02 -7.12
N LEU A 260 9.58 3.04 -7.11
CA LEU A 260 9.68 1.80 -6.35
C LEU A 260 9.70 0.63 -7.34
N THR A 261 10.18 -0.53 -6.89
CA THR A 261 10.21 -1.74 -7.71
C THR A 261 9.23 -2.75 -7.12
N SER A 262 8.43 -3.38 -7.98
CA SER A 262 7.53 -4.48 -7.68
C SER A 262 8.13 -5.79 -8.21
N GLU A 263 7.80 -6.92 -7.58
CA GLU A 263 8.16 -8.26 -8.04
C GLU A 263 6.90 -9.11 -8.25
N THR A 264 6.93 -10.05 -9.20
CA THR A 264 5.80 -10.96 -9.46
C THR A 264 5.42 -11.80 -8.24
N GLY A 265 6.40 -12.15 -7.39
CA GLY A 265 6.17 -12.89 -6.14
C GLY A 265 6.00 -12.01 -4.90
N GLY A 266 5.88 -10.69 -5.10
CA GLY A 266 5.70 -9.70 -4.06
C GLY A 266 6.98 -9.18 -3.42
N VAL A 267 6.92 -7.94 -2.96
CA VAL A 267 8.00 -7.26 -2.24
C VAL A 267 7.44 -6.37 -1.13
N ASP A 268 8.18 -6.30 -0.03
CA ASP A 268 7.89 -5.45 1.12
C ASP A 268 8.85 -4.25 1.16
N ILE A 269 8.29 -3.05 1.26
CA ILE A 269 9.04 -1.79 1.18
C ILE A 269 8.83 -1.00 2.49
N PRO A 270 9.80 -1.01 3.42
CA PRO A 270 9.67 -0.28 4.67
C PRO A 270 9.86 1.22 4.48
N VAL A 271 8.96 2.01 5.06
CA VAL A 271 9.03 3.47 5.09
C VAL A 271 9.07 3.97 6.54
N GLN A 272 10.11 4.75 6.85
CA GLN A 272 10.28 5.44 8.11
C GLN A 272 9.83 6.89 8.00
N ILE A 273 8.96 7.31 8.91
CA ILE A 273 8.48 8.68 9.04
C ILE A 273 8.86 9.19 10.43
N GLN A 274 9.45 10.38 10.51
CA GLN A 274 9.74 11.07 11.76
C GLN A 274 8.81 12.26 11.93
N ILE A 275 8.20 12.39 13.10
CA ILE A 275 7.39 13.54 13.50
C ILE A 275 8.17 14.29 14.59
N ALA A 276 8.78 15.42 14.23
CA ALA A 276 9.40 16.32 15.20
C ALA A 276 8.30 17.16 15.86
N HIS A 277 8.14 17.01 17.18
CA HIS A 277 7.03 17.63 17.92
C HIS A 277 7.27 19.09 18.26
N LYS A 278 8.52 19.58 18.24
CA LYS A 278 8.90 20.95 18.64
C LYS A 278 8.10 21.40 19.88
N GLN A 279 7.32 22.48 19.79
CA GLN A 279 6.52 23.03 20.89
C GLN A 279 5.09 22.43 20.98
N HIS A 280 4.77 21.40 20.20
CA HIS A 280 3.47 20.73 20.23
C HIS A 280 3.41 19.68 21.34
N GLU A 281 2.50 19.87 22.29
CA GLU A 281 2.22 18.91 23.34
C GLU A 281 0.98 18.08 23.01
N ASN A 282 1.13 16.78 22.77
CA ASN A 282 -0.01 15.89 22.61
C ASN A 282 -0.73 15.72 23.95
N ILE A 283 -1.84 16.43 24.15
CA ILE A 283 -2.71 16.29 25.34
C ILE A 283 -3.92 15.37 25.10
N THR A 284 -4.14 14.96 23.86
CA THR A 284 -5.12 13.96 23.42
C THR A 284 -4.46 12.99 22.44
N ASP A 285 -5.12 11.87 22.16
CA ASP A 285 -4.72 10.97 21.07
C ASP A 285 -4.62 11.77 19.76
N GLN A 286 -3.50 11.62 19.06
CA GLN A 286 -3.28 12.20 17.75
C GLN A 286 -3.15 11.09 16.71
N THR A 287 -4.04 11.07 15.73
CA THR A 287 -3.96 10.11 14.62
C THR A 287 -3.11 10.69 13.50
N ILE A 288 -2.04 9.97 13.15
CA ILE A 288 -1.28 10.18 11.92
C ILE A 288 -1.74 9.15 10.91
N ARG A 289 -2.27 9.63 9.78
CA ARG A 289 -2.69 8.79 8.67
C ARG A 289 -1.63 8.80 7.59
N VAL A 290 -1.29 7.60 7.11
CA VAL A 290 -0.43 7.39 5.95
C VAL A 290 -1.20 6.58 4.93
N SER A 291 -1.36 7.10 3.72
CA SER A 291 -1.92 6.37 2.57
C SER A 291 -0.88 6.13 1.49
N ILE A 292 -1.10 5.10 0.67
CA ILE A 292 -0.30 4.79 -0.52
C ILE A 292 -1.23 4.68 -1.73
N ASP A 293 -0.72 5.08 -2.88
CA ASP A 293 -1.26 4.76 -4.21
C ASP A 293 -0.09 4.35 -5.12
N GLY A 294 -0.37 3.55 -6.15
CA GLY A 294 0.62 3.09 -7.11
C GLY A 294 0.20 3.29 -8.56
N THR A 295 1.09 3.80 -9.40
CA THR A 295 0.88 3.76 -10.85
C THR A 295 2.12 3.26 -11.60
N TYR A 296 1.91 2.47 -12.64
CA TYR A 296 2.98 2.06 -13.55
C TYR A 296 2.62 2.33 -15.01
N GLY A 297 3.62 2.28 -15.89
CA GLY A 297 3.45 2.50 -17.32
C GLY A 297 3.73 3.94 -17.75
N ALA A 298 4.59 4.09 -18.76
CA ALA A 298 5.05 5.42 -19.19
C ALA A 298 4.06 6.16 -20.11
N SER A 299 3.25 5.45 -20.88
CA SER A 299 2.34 6.03 -21.89
C SER A 299 0.86 5.74 -21.64
N ASN A 300 0.57 4.62 -20.97
CA ASN A 300 -0.71 4.30 -20.38
C ASN A 300 -0.44 4.11 -18.90
N GLU A 301 -0.91 5.03 -18.08
CA GLU A 301 -0.80 4.94 -16.63
C GLU A 301 -1.83 3.93 -16.13
N PHE A 302 -1.35 2.87 -15.47
CA PHE A 302 -2.17 1.83 -14.86
C PHE A 302 -2.06 1.97 -13.36
N ASN A 303 -3.20 2.14 -12.71
CA ASN A 303 -3.28 2.16 -11.25
C ASN A 303 -3.12 0.74 -10.70
N ASP A 304 -2.70 0.66 -9.46
CA ASP A 304 -2.95 -0.48 -8.59
C ASP A 304 -4.43 -0.89 -8.59
N LEU A 305 -4.63 -2.19 -8.42
CA LEU A 305 -5.93 -2.83 -8.35
C LEU A 305 -6.32 -3.05 -6.90
N SER A 306 -7.61 -2.87 -6.63
CA SER A 306 -8.12 -3.01 -5.28
C SER A 306 -7.99 -4.42 -4.73
N ASP A 307 -7.39 -4.53 -3.55
CA ASP A 307 -7.29 -5.74 -2.74
C ASP A 307 -8.63 -6.07 -2.02
N ALA A 308 -9.59 -5.14 -2.04
CA ALA A 308 -10.86 -5.24 -1.33
C ALA A 308 -11.88 -6.12 -2.05
N GLY A 309 -11.75 -7.45 -1.89
CA GLY A 309 -12.86 -8.39 -2.14
C GLY A 309 -12.99 -8.92 -3.57
N GLY A 310 -11.89 -8.99 -4.33
CA GLY A 310 -11.78 -9.86 -5.51
C GLY A 310 -12.27 -9.30 -6.83
N SER A 311 -12.54 -7.99 -6.94
CA SER A 311 -12.74 -7.34 -8.23
C SER A 311 -11.46 -6.63 -8.66
N CYS A 312 -10.85 -7.07 -9.76
CA CYS A 312 -9.70 -6.39 -10.38
C CYS A 312 -10.11 -5.11 -11.10
N THR A 313 -10.51 -4.14 -10.30
CA THR A 313 -10.82 -2.78 -10.66
C THR A 313 -9.74 -1.87 -10.11
N ASN A 314 -9.44 -0.79 -10.83
CA ASN A 314 -8.55 0.25 -10.34
C ASN A 314 -8.99 0.70 -8.94
N GLU A 315 -8.02 0.77 -8.04
CA GLU A 315 -8.19 1.32 -6.72
C GLU A 315 -8.63 2.78 -6.80
N ALA A 316 -9.44 3.22 -5.83
CA ALA A 316 -9.65 4.64 -5.61
C ALA A 316 -8.41 5.24 -4.94
N ALA A 317 -8.07 6.48 -5.28
CA ALA A 317 -6.94 7.16 -4.65
C ALA A 317 -7.08 7.22 -3.12
N ASP A 318 -5.96 7.02 -2.42
CA ASP A 318 -5.84 6.94 -0.96
C ASP A 318 -6.73 5.86 -0.31
N ALA A 319 -7.15 4.82 -1.04
CA ALA A 319 -7.97 3.74 -0.46
C ALA A 319 -7.16 2.83 0.49
N ASP A 320 -5.87 2.67 0.22
CA ASP A 320 -4.92 1.97 1.06
C ASP A 320 -4.31 2.94 2.06
N TRP A 321 -4.65 2.74 3.33
CA TRP A 321 -4.17 3.59 4.40
C TRP A 321 -4.06 2.86 5.72
N VAL A 322 -3.23 3.46 6.56
CA VAL A 322 -2.97 3.06 7.93
C VAL A 322 -3.06 4.30 8.81
N ASP A 323 -3.73 4.14 9.95
CA ASP A 323 -3.75 5.12 11.04
C ASP A 323 -2.83 4.63 12.16
N GLN A 324 -1.89 5.47 12.59
CA GLN A 324 -1.08 5.27 13.80
C GLN A 324 -1.39 6.37 14.80
N THR A 325 -1.52 6.01 16.07
CA THR A 325 -1.96 6.95 17.11
C THR A 325 -0.78 7.31 18.00
N ILE A 326 -0.48 8.60 18.14
CA ILE A 326 0.45 9.09 19.15
C ILE A 326 -0.34 9.38 20.42
N ALA A 327 -0.09 8.59 21.46
CA ALA A 327 -0.76 8.69 22.75
C ALA A 327 -0.49 10.05 23.42
N PRO A 328 -1.44 10.58 24.21
CA PRO A 328 -1.23 11.81 24.95
C PRO A 328 -0.14 11.65 26.01
N ARG A 329 0.53 12.76 26.31
CA ARG A 329 1.33 12.88 27.53
C ARG A 329 0.41 12.89 28.75
N PRO A 330 0.84 12.29 29.88
CA PRO A 330 0.11 12.41 31.13
C PRO A 330 0.15 13.86 31.63
N GLU A 331 -1.01 14.36 32.08
CA GLU A 331 -1.10 15.67 32.71
C GLU A 331 -0.32 15.69 34.04
N VAL A 332 0.56 16.68 34.22
CA VAL A 332 1.29 16.89 35.47
C VAL A 332 0.73 18.12 36.18
N THR A 333 -0.09 17.89 37.22
CA THR A 333 -0.64 18.98 38.03
C THR A 333 0.29 19.31 39.21
N PRO A 334 0.80 20.55 39.34
CA PRO A 334 1.60 20.94 40.49
C PRO A 334 0.74 20.99 41.75
N VAL A 335 1.22 20.36 42.82
CA VAL A 335 0.58 20.42 44.14
C VAL A 335 1.30 21.47 44.98
N PRO A 336 0.58 22.40 45.66
CA PRO A 336 1.22 23.36 46.55
C PRO A 336 2.09 22.66 47.60
N PRO A 337 3.29 23.17 47.90
CA PRO A 337 4.11 22.59 48.96
C PRO A 337 3.35 22.65 50.29
N LEU A 338 3.40 21.55 51.05
CA LEU A 338 2.88 21.54 52.42
C LEU A 338 3.60 22.64 53.23
N GLN A 339 2.84 23.46 53.95
CA GLN A 339 3.43 24.49 54.81
C GLN A 339 4.25 23.82 55.92
N PHE A 340 5.58 23.91 55.85
CA PHE A 340 6.51 23.35 56.83
C PHE A 340 6.63 24.17 58.13
N VAL A 341 5.84 25.24 58.30
CA VAL A 341 5.93 26.09 59.47
C VAL A 341 4.92 25.61 60.51
N THR A 342 5.35 24.73 61.42
CA THR A 342 4.69 24.63 62.72
C THR A 342 4.83 26.02 63.37
N PRO A 343 3.73 26.68 63.76
CA PRO A 343 3.83 27.93 64.51
C PRO A 343 4.76 27.70 65.70
N ASN A 344 5.70 28.62 65.94
CA ASN A 344 6.47 28.59 67.19
C ASN A 344 5.45 28.43 68.34
N PRO A 345 5.66 27.48 69.27
CA PRO A 345 4.77 27.35 70.40
C PRO A 345 4.69 28.71 71.08
N VAL A 346 3.47 29.21 71.26
CA VAL A 346 3.23 30.42 72.02
C VAL A 346 3.79 30.16 73.42
N LEU A 347 4.87 30.85 73.78
CA LEU A 347 5.33 30.87 75.16
C LEU A 347 4.23 31.62 75.94
N THR A 348 3.45 30.87 76.72
CA THR A 348 2.55 31.45 77.71
C THR A 348 3.42 31.90 78.89
N ASP A 349 3.49 33.21 79.12
CA ASP A 349 4.10 33.82 80.30
C ASP A 349 3.34 33.47 81.60
#